data_AF-A0A7W0ZI22-F1
#
_entry.id   AF-A0A7W0ZI22-F1
#
_cell.length_a   1.000
_cell.length_b   1.000
_cell.length_c   1.000
_cell.angle_alpha   90.00
_cell.angle_beta   90.00
_cell.angle_gamma   90.00
#
_symmetry.space_group_name_H-M   'P 1'
#
loop_
_entity.id
_entity.type
_entity.pdbx_description
1 polymer ?
#
loop_
_entity_poly.entity_id
_entity_poly.type
_entity_poly.pdbx_seq_one_letter_code
_entity_poly.pdbx_strand_id
1 'polypeptide(L)'
;MPDAPARLTEIRGEGEAAIEAAGSAAELEELRVRYLGRKAELTQMLRSIGELPPEQRGLVGKGANEVKRALEGLLERRTAALEASELDERLRTDAIDVTLPGDPPAAPGHLHLITETRREIEDVFLGLGFSVAEGPEVEFDYYNFTALNYLPDHPARMLADTFYFTEEVLLRTHTSPMQVRAMEEQKPPIYIIVPGKVYRRDSDATHTPMFHQVEGLAIDEDITLGDLQGVLLEFARAIFGPER
;
A
#
# COMPACT_ATOMS: atom_id res chain seq x y z
N MET A 1 -6.69 -54.86 -52.20
CA MET A 1 -5.59 -53.88 -52.27
C MET A 1 -4.32 -54.54 -51.74
N PRO A 2 -3.40 -55.02 -52.59
CA PRO A 2 -2.21 -55.76 -52.14
C PRO A 2 -1.17 -54.92 -51.37
N ASP A 3 -1.30 -53.59 -51.35
CA ASP A 3 -0.26 -52.67 -50.85
C ASP A 3 -0.72 -51.74 -49.70
N ALA A 4 -1.85 -52.06 -49.06
CA ALA A 4 -2.41 -51.23 -47.99
C ALA A 4 -1.43 -50.93 -46.83
N PRO A 5 -0.55 -51.85 -46.38
CA PRO A 5 0.44 -51.55 -45.34
C PRO A 5 1.53 -50.55 -45.77
N ALA A 6 1.98 -50.60 -47.03
CA ALA A 6 2.99 -49.69 -47.55
C ALA A 6 2.42 -48.26 -47.62
N ARG A 7 1.19 -48.11 -48.11
CA ARG A 7 0.53 -46.80 -48.20
C ARG A 7 0.24 -46.19 -46.83
N LEU A 8 -0.12 -46.99 -45.82
CA LEU A 8 -0.28 -46.52 -44.43
C LEU A 8 1.04 -45.96 -43.87
N THR A 9 2.17 -46.53 -44.27
CA THR A 9 3.50 -46.07 -43.86
C THR A 9 3.86 -44.74 -44.53
N GLU A 10 3.55 -44.58 -45.82
CA GLU A 10 3.69 -43.30 -46.54
C GLU A 10 2.81 -42.20 -45.93
N ILE A 11 1.51 -42.46 -45.73
CA ILE A 11 0.58 -41.49 -45.14
C ILE A 11 1.07 -41.04 -43.76
N ARG A 12 1.61 -41.98 -42.96
CA ARG A 12 2.19 -41.65 -41.66
C ARG A 12 3.40 -40.74 -41.80
N GLY A 13 4.37 -41.08 -42.64
CA GLY A 13 5.59 -40.28 -42.83
C GLY A 13 5.31 -38.88 -43.41
N GLU A 14 4.44 -38.80 -44.42
CA GLU A 14 4.01 -37.52 -45.01
C GLU A 14 3.25 -36.66 -43.99
N GLY A 15 2.33 -37.27 -43.24
CA GLY A 15 1.55 -36.59 -42.21
C GLY A 15 2.43 -36.12 -41.06
N GLU A 16 3.33 -36.96 -40.56
CA GLU A 16 4.27 -36.61 -39.48
C GLU A 16 5.18 -35.44 -39.90
N ALA A 17 5.77 -35.50 -41.10
CA ALA A 17 6.62 -34.43 -41.62
C ALA A 17 5.85 -33.11 -41.82
N ALA A 18 4.64 -33.17 -42.37
CA ALA A 18 3.84 -31.99 -42.64
C ALA A 18 3.33 -31.32 -41.35
N ILE A 19 2.92 -32.12 -40.35
CA ILE A 19 2.47 -31.59 -39.05
C ILE A 19 3.63 -30.92 -38.31
N GLU A 20 4.81 -31.55 -38.26
CA GLU A 20 5.99 -30.94 -37.64
C GLU A 20 6.43 -29.64 -38.31
N ALA A 21 6.28 -29.55 -39.64
CA ALA A 21 6.62 -28.36 -40.41
C ALA A 21 5.59 -27.22 -40.32
N ALA A 22 4.39 -27.48 -39.82
CA ALA A 22 3.32 -26.48 -39.78
C ALA A 22 3.69 -25.31 -38.85
N GLY A 23 3.56 -24.08 -39.37
CA GLY A 23 3.93 -22.84 -38.69
C GLY A 23 2.76 -22.07 -38.09
N SER A 24 1.51 -22.49 -38.33
CA SER A 24 0.32 -21.80 -37.83
C SER A 24 -0.82 -22.74 -37.46
N ALA A 25 -1.73 -22.27 -36.59
CA ALA A 25 -2.95 -23.00 -36.26
C ALA A 25 -3.84 -23.25 -37.50
N ALA A 26 -3.84 -22.33 -38.47
CA ALA A 26 -4.55 -22.50 -39.73
C ALA A 26 -3.99 -23.65 -40.57
N GLU A 27 -2.65 -23.74 -40.68
CA GLU A 27 -1.99 -24.85 -41.37
C GLU A 27 -2.25 -26.20 -40.68
N LEU A 28 -2.24 -26.25 -39.34
CA LEU A 28 -2.57 -27.47 -38.60
C LEU A 28 -4.02 -27.93 -38.85
N GLU A 29 -4.97 -27.00 -38.93
CA GLU A 29 -6.36 -27.32 -39.24
C GLU A 29 -6.51 -27.86 -40.68
N GLU A 30 -5.81 -27.28 -41.65
CA GLU A 30 -5.76 -27.80 -43.02
C GLU A 30 -5.18 -29.22 -43.07
N LEU A 31 -4.11 -29.49 -42.31
CA LEU A 31 -3.48 -30.81 -42.21
C LEU A 31 -4.39 -31.82 -41.52
N ARG A 32 -5.11 -31.41 -40.47
CA ARG A 32 -6.13 -32.23 -39.81
C ARG A 32 -7.23 -32.63 -40.79
N VAL A 33 -7.73 -31.70 -41.61
CA VAL A 33 -8.72 -32.00 -42.64
C VAL A 33 -8.14 -32.91 -43.74
N ARG A 34 -6.90 -32.69 -44.16
CA ARG A 34 -6.22 -33.47 -45.21
C ARG A 34 -6.00 -34.93 -44.82
N TYR A 35 -5.51 -35.19 -43.60
CA TYR A 35 -5.11 -36.54 -43.18
C TYR A 35 -6.16 -37.26 -42.32
N LEU A 36 -6.99 -36.54 -41.57
CA LEU A 36 -7.99 -37.11 -40.65
C LEU A 36 -9.44 -36.74 -41.00
N GLY A 37 -9.66 -35.91 -42.02
CA GLY A 37 -11.00 -35.50 -42.45
C GLY A 37 -11.84 -36.66 -42.96
N ARG A 38 -13.15 -36.41 -43.11
CA ARG A 38 -14.12 -37.44 -43.57
C ARG A 38 -13.85 -37.99 -44.97
N LYS A 39 -13.15 -37.21 -45.80
CA LYS A 39 -12.74 -37.56 -47.17
C LYS A 39 -11.25 -37.94 -47.26
N ALA A 40 -10.50 -37.88 -46.15
CA ALA A 40 -9.08 -38.21 -46.14
C ALA A 40 -8.86 -39.68 -46.50
N GLU A 41 -7.74 -39.95 -47.17
CA GLU A 41 -7.37 -41.29 -47.64
C GLU A 41 -7.37 -42.31 -46.49
N LEU A 42 -6.80 -41.95 -45.33
CA LEU A 42 -6.79 -42.78 -44.12
C LEU A 42 -8.20 -43.13 -43.62
N THR A 43 -9.11 -42.15 -43.61
CA THR A 43 -10.51 -42.35 -43.19
C THR A 43 -11.29 -43.21 -44.18
N GLN A 44 -11.00 -43.09 -45.48
CA GLN A 44 -11.60 -43.94 -46.51
C GLN A 44 -11.08 -45.38 -46.40
N MET A 45 -9.77 -45.57 -46.18
CA MET A 45 -9.16 -46.88 -45.92
C MET A 45 -9.77 -47.56 -44.69
N LEU A 46 -10.03 -46.82 -43.61
CA LEU A 46 -10.71 -47.35 -42.41
C LEU A 46 -12.16 -47.81 -42.70
N ARG A 47 -12.88 -47.15 -43.62
CA ARG A 47 -14.25 -47.52 -43.99
C ARG A 47 -14.31 -48.74 -44.91
N SER A 48 -13.32 -48.92 -45.78
CA SER A 48 -13.25 -50.05 -46.71
C SER A 48 -12.68 -51.34 -46.08
N ILE A 49 -12.31 -51.33 -44.80
CA ILE A 49 -11.82 -52.54 -44.08
C ILE A 49 -12.84 -53.69 -44.13
N GLY A 50 -14.15 -53.39 -44.11
CA GLY A 50 -15.21 -54.41 -44.19
C GLY A 50 -15.20 -55.24 -45.48
N GLU A 51 -14.61 -54.69 -46.55
CA GLU A 51 -14.55 -55.30 -47.88
C GLU A 51 -13.31 -56.20 -48.08
N LEU A 52 -12.37 -56.20 -47.12
CA LEU A 52 -11.13 -56.99 -47.21
C LEU A 52 -11.35 -58.48 -46.85
N PRO A 53 -10.47 -59.40 -47.28
CA PRO A 53 -10.48 -60.80 -46.83
C PRO A 53 -10.24 -60.91 -45.31
N PRO A 54 -10.86 -61.88 -44.60
CA PRO A 54 -10.79 -62.00 -43.13
C PRO A 54 -9.36 -62.00 -42.57
N GLU A 55 -8.43 -62.59 -43.30
CA GLU A 55 -7.00 -62.72 -42.96
C GLU A 55 -6.25 -61.38 -42.94
N GLN A 56 -6.72 -60.38 -43.70
CA GLN A 56 -6.05 -59.08 -43.86
C GLN A 56 -6.72 -57.95 -43.07
N ARG A 57 -7.98 -58.14 -42.64
CA ARG A 57 -8.78 -57.14 -41.89
C ARG A 57 -8.09 -56.70 -40.58
N GLY A 58 -7.56 -57.64 -39.81
CA GLY A 58 -6.95 -57.37 -38.51
C GLY A 58 -5.66 -56.56 -38.62
N LEU A 59 -4.82 -56.88 -39.60
CA LEU A 59 -3.51 -56.26 -39.80
C LEU A 59 -3.64 -54.82 -40.33
N VAL A 60 -4.46 -54.62 -41.36
CA VAL A 60 -4.71 -53.29 -41.95
C VAL A 60 -5.51 -52.39 -41.01
N GLY A 61 -6.50 -52.94 -40.30
CA GLY A 61 -7.29 -52.16 -39.34
C GLY A 61 -6.52 -51.73 -38.10
N LYS A 62 -5.61 -52.58 -37.60
CA LYS A 62 -4.72 -52.20 -36.49
C LYS A 62 -3.74 -51.11 -36.95
N GLY A 63 -3.07 -51.31 -38.09
CA GLY A 63 -2.14 -50.32 -38.65
C GLY A 63 -2.79 -48.97 -38.94
N ALA A 64 -3.97 -48.94 -39.53
CA ALA A 64 -4.69 -47.69 -39.82
C ALA A 64 -5.11 -46.93 -38.55
N ASN A 65 -5.53 -47.65 -37.49
CA ASN A 65 -5.82 -47.03 -36.20
C ASN A 65 -4.55 -46.52 -35.48
N GLU A 66 -3.42 -47.23 -35.62
CA GLU A 66 -2.13 -46.78 -35.08
C GLU A 66 -1.65 -45.50 -35.78
N VAL A 67 -1.71 -45.45 -37.11
CA VAL A 67 -1.39 -44.23 -37.88
C VAL A 67 -2.31 -43.08 -37.49
N LYS A 68 -3.61 -43.34 -37.39
CA LYS A 68 -4.59 -42.33 -36.97
C LYS A 68 -4.25 -41.74 -35.59
N ARG A 69 -4.01 -42.61 -34.60
CA ARG A 69 -3.63 -42.16 -33.24
C ARG A 69 -2.31 -41.42 -33.21
N ALA A 70 -1.33 -41.83 -34.02
CA ALA A 70 -0.04 -41.16 -34.12
C ALA A 70 -0.20 -39.73 -34.65
N LEU A 71 -0.97 -39.55 -35.74
CA LEU A 71 -1.24 -38.24 -36.33
C LEU A 71 -2.13 -37.36 -35.44
N GLU A 72 -3.15 -37.92 -34.78
CA GLU A 72 -3.98 -37.20 -33.80
C GLU A 72 -3.14 -36.69 -32.63
N GLY A 73 -2.32 -37.55 -32.03
CA GLY A 73 -1.44 -37.15 -30.93
C GLY A 73 -0.35 -36.18 -31.36
N LEU A 74 0.12 -36.25 -32.61
CA LEU A 74 1.09 -35.30 -33.13
C LEU A 74 0.46 -33.92 -33.38
N LEU A 75 -0.73 -33.87 -33.97
CA LEU A 75 -1.50 -32.63 -34.13
C LEU A 75 -1.74 -31.98 -32.76
N GLU A 76 -2.21 -32.74 -31.78
CA GLU A 76 -2.45 -32.22 -30.42
C GLU A 76 -1.19 -31.61 -29.80
N ARG A 77 -0.05 -32.33 -29.88
CA ARG A 77 1.24 -31.82 -29.39
C ARG A 77 1.69 -30.56 -30.13
N ARG A 78 1.56 -30.54 -31.45
CA ARG A 78 2.01 -29.41 -32.28
C ARG A 78 1.12 -28.18 -32.08
N THR A 79 -0.19 -28.37 -31.96
CA THR A 79 -1.14 -27.31 -31.61
C THR A 79 -0.76 -26.69 -30.26
N ALA A 80 -0.58 -27.50 -29.22
CA ALA A 80 -0.19 -27.01 -27.90
C ALA A 80 1.17 -26.27 -27.92
N ALA A 81 2.12 -26.74 -28.73
CA ALA A 81 3.42 -26.08 -28.88
C ALA A 81 3.31 -24.71 -29.57
N LEU A 82 2.49 -24.60 -30.63
CA LEU A 82 2.25 -23.31 -31.30
C LEU A 82 1.50 -22.33 -30.39
N GLU A 83 0.44 -22.78 -29.69
CA GLU A 83 -0.30 -21.95 -28.73
C GLU A 83 0.60 -21.42 -27.61
N ALA A 84 1.48 -22.27 -27.06
CA ALA A 84 2.46 -21.85 -26.05
C ALA A 84 3.46 -20.83 -26.61
N SER A 85 3.92 -21.01 -27.84
CA SER A 85 4.84 -20.07 -28.50
C SER A 85 4.18 -18.73 -28.79
N GLU A 86 2.92 -18.72 -29.24
CA GLU A 86 2.15 -17.51 -29.47
C GLU A 86 1.90 -16.74 -28.17
N LEU A 87 1.59 -17.46 -27.07
CA LEU A 87 1.43 -16.86 -25.75
C LEU A 87 2.75 -16.24 -25.26
N ASP A 88 3.87 -16.95 -25.38
CA ASP A 88 5.16 -16.45 -24.91
C ASP A 88 5.59 -15.19 -25.68
N GLU A 89 5.37 -15.15 -27.00
CA GLU A 89 5.66 -13.97 -27.81
C GLU A 89 4.78 -12.77 -27.42
N ARG A 90 3.49 -13.01 -27.14
CA ARG A 90 2.60 -11.98 -26.61
C ARG A 90 3.07 -11.47 -25.26
N LEU A 91 3.46 -12.36 -24.34
CA LEU A 91 3.97 -11.98 -23.02
C LEU A 91 5.25 -11.16 -23.11
N ARG A 92 6.16 -11.47 -24.04
CA ARG A 92 7.37 -10.66 -24.27
C ARG A 92 7.05 -9.29 -24.88
N THR A 93 6.10 -9.24 -25.80
CA THR A 93 5.69 -7.99 -26.45
C THR A 93 4.95 -7.07 -25.46
N ASP A 94 4.10 -7.65 -24.62
CA ASP A 94 3.34 -6.94 -23.59
C ASP A 94 4.17 -6.73 -22.30
N ALA A 95 5.45 -7.12 -22.29
CA ALA A 95 6.32 -6.93 -21.15
C ALA A 95 6.54 -5.42 -20.93
N ILE A 96 6.15 -4.96 -19.74
CA ILE A 96 6.35 -3.59 -19.30
C ILE A 96 7.39 -3.54 -18.17
N ASP A 97 8.04 -2.40 -18.04
CA ASP A 97 8.88 -2.12 -16.89
C ASP A 97 8.02 -1.77 -15.67
N VAL A 98 7.83 -2.76 -14.79
CA VAL A 98 7.04 -2.63 -13.55
C VAL A 98 7.70 -1.73 -12.49
N THR A 99 8.94 -1.27 -12.73
CA THR A 99 9.65 -0.36 -11.83
C THR A 99 9.42 1.11 -12.17
N LEU A 100 8.78 1.40 -13.31
CA LEU A 100 8.43 2.77 -13.67
C LEU A 100 7.45 3.37 -12.66
N PRO A 101 7.61 4.68 -12.34
CA PRO A 101 6.66 5.37 -11.48
C PRO A 101 5.28 5.45 -12.14
N GLY A 102 4.23 5.25 -11.34
CA GLY A 102 2.85 5.43 -11.82
C GLY A 102 2.53 6.89 -12.18
N ASP A 103 1.58 7.07 -13.10
CA ASP A 103 1.12 8.39 -13.58
C ASP A 103 -0.39 8.59 -13.32
N PRO A 104 -0.79 9.65 -12.59
CA PRO A 104 0.06 10.62 -11.91
C PRO A 104 0.80 10.00 -10.71
N PRO A 105 1.94 10.56 -10.29
CA PRO A 105 2.62 10.12 -9.09
C PRO A 105 1.69 10.18 -7.88
N ALA A 106 1.53 9.06 -7.18
CA ALA A 106 0.81 9.02 -5.93
C ALA A 106 1.70 9.59 -4.81
N ALA A 107 1.56 10.88 -4.53
CA ALA A 107 2.23 11.49 -3.39
C ALA A 107 1.46 11.15 -2.10
N PRO A 108 2.10 10.55 -1.08
CA PRO A 108 1.45 10.39 0.22
C PRO A 108 1.19 11.77 0.84
N GLY A 109 0.08 11.89 1.57
CA GLY A 109 -0.13 13.03 2.46
C GLY A 109 0.92 13.02 3.57
N HIS A 110 1.23 14.20 4.11
CA HIS A 110 2.11 14.37 5.26
C HIS A 110 1.43 15.23 6.32
N LEU A 111 1.85 15.09 7.58
CA LEU A 111 1.41 15.96 8.65
C LEU A 111 2.18 17.28 8.58
N HIS A 112 1.61 18.32 9.16
CA HIS A 112 2.34 19.57 9.35
C HIS A 112 3.42 19.34 10.41
N LEU A 113 4.61 19.94 10.23
CA LEU A 113 5.75 19.76 11.16
C LEU A 113 5.38 20.07 12.61
N ILE A 114 4.61 21.13 12.85
CA ILE A 114 4.08 21.46 14.19
C ILE A 114 3.26 20.30 14.78
N THR A 115 2.44 19.62 13.98
CA THR A 115 1.65 18.47 14.44
C THR A 115 2.54 17.28 14.77
N GLU A 116 3.57 17.03 13.96
CA GLU A 116 4.55 15.98 14.23
C GLU A 116 5.32 16.26 15.52
N THR A 117 5.89 17.45 15.67
CA THR A 117 6.61 17.86 16.88
C THR A 117 5.71 17.84 18.11
N ARG A 118 4.45 18.31 18.00
CA ARG A 118 3.48 18.24 19.10
C ARG A 118 3.27 16.80 19.56
N ARG A 119 3.04 15.87 18.61
CA ARG A 119 2.80 14.46 18.93
C ARG A 119 4.02 13.80 19.56
N GLU A 120 5.22 14.12 19.06
CA GLU A 120 6.45 13.62 19.65
C GLU A 120 6.63 14.08 21.11
N ILE A 121 6.34 15.36 21.40
CA ILE A 121 6.33 15.87 22.77
C ILE A 121 5.26 15.14 23.61
N GLU A 122 4.04 14.97 23.08
CA GLU A 122 2.96 14.26 23.77
C GLU A 122 3.37 12.83 24.12
N ASP A 123 3.95 12.08 23.18
CA ASP A 123 4.37 10.69 23.37
C ASP A 123 5.42 10.54 24.48
N VAL A 124 6.38 11.48 24.57
CA VAL A 124 7.40 11.49 25.63
C VAL A 124 6.76 11.65 27.00
N PHE A 125 5.88 12.63 27.17
CA PHE A 125 5.25 12.91 28.46
C PHE A 125 4.21 11.84 28.85
N LEU A 126 3.48 11.28 27.87
CA LEU A 126 2.62 10.12 28.09
C LEU A 126 3.44 8.92 28.59
N GLY A 127 4.63 8.69 28.04
CA GLY A 127 5.57 7.67 28.50
C GLY A 127 6.08 7.88 29.93
N LEU A 128 6.15 9.13 30.38
CA LEU A 128 6.49 9.51 31.76
C LEU A 128 5.27 9.46 32.73
N GLY A 129 4.08 9.14 32.23
CA GLY A 129 2.86 9.02 33.05
C GLY A 129 2.02 10.31 33.17
N PHE A 130 2.34 11.35 32.40
CA PHE A 130 1.49 12.55 32.29
C PHE A 130 0.27 12.23 31.40
N SER A 131 -0.79 13.01 31.54
CA SER A 131 -1.94 12.99 30.63
C SER A 131 -2.05 14.29 29.83
N VAL A 132 -2.78 14.28 28.71
CA VAL A 132 -2.97 15.47 27.88
C VAL A 132 -4.26 16.17 28.29
N ALA A 133 -4.18 17.48 28.55
CA ALA A 133 -5.33 18.34 28.79
C ALA A 133 -5.42 19.43 27.71
N GLU A 134 -6.63 19.75 27.27
CA GLU A 134 -6.89 20.82 26.30
C GLU A 134 -7.92 21.79 26.88
N GLY A 135 -7.74 23.08 26.60
CA GLY A 135 -8.61 24.15 27.07
C GLY A 135 -8.97 25.14 25.96
N PRO A 136 -9.93 26.05 26.21
CA PRO A 136 -10.36 27.04 25.23
C PRO A 136 -9.23 28.02 24.86
N GLU A 137 -9.31 28.57 23.66
CA GLU A 137 -8.35 29.59 23.16
C GLU A 137 -8.78 31.02 23.51
N VAL A 138 -10.10 31.26 23.59
CA VAL A 138 -10.67 32.49 24.15
C VAL A 138 -10.83 32.25 25.65
N GLU A 139 -10.20 33.10 26.46
CA GLU A 139 -10.15 32.97 27.91
C GLU A 139 -10.59 34.24 28.62
N PHE A 140 -10.90 34.07 29.90
CA PHE A 140 -11.11 35.19 30.82
C PHE A 140 -9.78 35.67 31.39
N ASP A 141 -9.65 36.98 31.63
CA ASP A 141 -8.50 37.60 32.34
C ASP A 141 -8.18 36.87 33.64
N TYR A 142 -9.21 36.41 34.36
CA TYR A 142 -9.03 35.66 35.59
C TYR A 142 -8.13 34.44 35.41
N TYR A 143 -8.45 33.55 34.46
CA TYR A 143 -7.68 32.31 34.25
C TYR A 143 -6.35 32.58 33.55
N ASN A 144 -6.29 33.55 32.63
CA ASN A 144 -5.05 33.86 31.91
C ASN A 144 -4.05 34.67 32.73
N PHE A 145 -4.47 35.39 33.76
CA PHE A 145 -3.55 36.25 34.50
C PHE A 145 -3.77 36.19 36.01
N THR A 146 -4.97 36.49 36.49
CA THR A 146 -5.20 36.71 37.93
C THR A 146 -4.95 35.46 38.77
N ALA A 147 -5.43 34.30 38.33
CA ALA A 147 -5.20 33.02 38.98
C ALA A 147 -3.73 32.56 38.94
N LEU A 148 -2.93 33.14 38.03
CA LEU A 148 -1.49 32.88 37.87
C LEU A 148 -0.63 33.92 38.59
N ASN A 149 -1.23 34.71 39.47
CA ASN A 149 -0.56 35.73 40.29
C ASN A 149 0.05 36.89 39.48
N TYR A 150 -0.49 37.19 38.29
CA TYR A 150 -0.15 38.42 37.58
C TYR A 150 -0.89 39.59 38.25
N LEU A 151 -0.18 40.66 38.61
CA LEU A 151 -0.82 41.87 39.13
C LEU A 151 -1.51 42.66 38.00
N PRO A 152 -2.53 43.51 38.29
CA PRO A 152 -3.24 44.27 37.26
C PRO A 152 -2.36 45.17 36.37
N ASP A 153 -1.23 45.65 36.90
CA ASP A 153 -0.25 46.49 36.21
C ASP A 153 0.87 45.71 35.52
N HIS A 154 0.77 44.37 35.47
CA HIS A 154 1.77 43.52 34.85
C HIS A 154 1.88 43.80 33.33
N PRO A 155 3.09 43.98 32.76
CA PRO A 155 3.26 44.30 31.33
C PRO A 155 2.54 43.36 30.37
N ALA A 156 2.54 42.06 30.64
CA ALA A 156 1.84 41.07 29.81
C ALA A 156 0.31 41.27 29.69
N ARG A 157 -0.33 42.02 30.62
CA ARG A 157 -1.76 42.37 30.55
C ARG A 157 -2.03 43.58 29.64
N MET A 158 -0.99 44.26 29.18
CA MET A 158 -1.16 45.48 28.40
C MET A 158 -1.74 45.17 27.00
N LEU A 159 -2.56 46.08 26.50
CA LEU A 159 -3.16 46.00 25.15
C LEU A 159 -2.13 45.93 24.02
N ALA A 160 -0.87 46.30 24.30
CA ALA A 160 0.23 46.21 23.36
C ALA A 160 0.64 44.75 23.09
N ASP A 161 0.50 43.86 24.08
CA ASP A 161 0.99 42.48 24.02
C ASP A 161 -0.13 41.44 23.85
N THR A 162 -1.34 41.76 24.32
CA THR A 162 -2.46 40.79 24.41
C THR A 162 -3.68 41.20 23.57
N PHE A 163 -4.29 40.24 22.89
CA PHE A 163 -5.51 40.46 22.12
C PHE A 163 -6.76 40.38 22.99
N TYR A 164 -7.31 41.52 23.37
CA TYR A 164 -8.56 41.64 24.11
C TYR A 164 -9.77 41.83 23.19
N PHE A 165 -10.88 41.16 23.51
CA PHE A 165 -12.21 41.40 22.93
C PHE A 165 -13.01 42.39 23.78
N THR A 166 -12.90 42.27 25.11
CA THR A 166 -13.45 43.18 26.12
C THR A 166 -12.42 43.34 27.24
N GLU A 167 -12.70 44.10 28.30
CA GLU A 167 -11.79 44.24 29.45
C GLU A 167 -11.48 42.91 30.16
N GLU A 168 -12.38 41.92 30.06
CA GLU A 168 -12.27 40.65 30.78
C GLU A 168 -12.08 39.42 29.87
N VAL A 169 -12.24 39.57 28.55
CA VAL A 169 -12.20 38.46 27.59
C VAL A 169 -11.09 38.69 26.56
N LEU A 170 -10.24 37.69 26.36
CA LEU A 170 -9.02 37.78 25.55
C LEU A 170 -8.69 36.46 24.84
N LEU A 171 -7.80 36.51 23.85
CA LEU A 171 -7.13 35.30 23.34
C LEU A 171 -5.96 34.94 24.25
N ARG A 172 -5.90 33.68 24.70
CA ARG A 172 -4.89 33.24 25.68
C ARG A 172 -3.47 33.47 25.18
N THR A 173 -2.59 33.93 26.08
CA THR A 173 -1.18 34.24 25.77
C THR A 173 -0.23 33.09 26.07
N HIS A 174 -0.73 32.08 26.76
CA HIS A 174 -0.08 30.85 27.19
C HIS A 174 -1.15 29.77 27.48
N THR A 175 -0.77 28.50 27.67
CA THR A 175 -1.72 27.40 27.92
C THR A 175 -1.98 27.13 29.41
N SER A 176 -1.34 27.91 30.29
CA SER A 176 -1.57 27.91 31.74
C SER A 176 -3.01 28.08 32.24
N PRO A 177 -3.97 28.75 31.54
CA PRO A 177 -5.36 28.78 31.97
C PRO A 177 -5.95 27.39 32.25
N MET A 178 -5.56 26.40 31.43
CA MET A 178 -6.03 25.03 31.60
C MET A 178 -5.43 24.35 32.84
N GLN A 179 -4.23 24.74 33.27
CA GLN A 179 -3.61 24.24 34.50
C GLN A 179 -4.41 24.68 35.73
N VAL A 180 -4.87 25.94 35.76
CA VAL A 180 -5.77 26.44 36.82
C VAL A 180 -7.06 25.64 36.85
N ARG A 181 -7.70 25.46 35.68
CA ARG A 181 -8.95 24.68 35.57
C ARG A 181 -8.77 23.23 36.03
N ALA A 182 -7.65 22.60 35.67
CA ALA A 182 -7.34 21.25 36.12
C ALA A 182 -7.19 21.16 37.66
N MET A 183 -6.55 22.16 38.30
CA MET A 183 -6.44 22.24 39.76
C MET A 183 -7.78 22.52 40.46
N GLU A 184 -8.72 23.18 39.80
CA GLU A 184 -10.08 23.40 40.33
C GLU A 184 -10.95 22.15 40.24
N GLU A 185 -10.77 21.34 39.18
CA GLU A 185 -11.56 20.14 38.91
C GLU A 185 -11.05 18.91 39.67
N GLN A 186 -9.74 18.83 39.91
CA GLN A 186 -9.06 17.67 40.47
C GLN A 186 -8.15 18.05 41.63
N LYS A 187 -8.10 17.20 42.66
CA LYS A 187 -7.09 17.28 43.72
C LYS A 187 -5.80 16.55 43.30
N PRO A 188 -4.62 16.93 43.83
CA PRO A 188 -3.39 16.16 43.63
C PRO A 188 -3.57 14.66 43.93
N PRO A 189 -2.86 13.77 43.21
CA PRO A 189 -1.82 14.04 42.22
C PRO A 189 -2.36 14.59 40.88
N ILE A 190 -1.68 15.57 40.28
CA ILE A 190 -1.97 16.11 38.94
C ILE A 190 -0.70 16.04 38.10
N TYR A 191 -0.75 15.30 36.99
CA TYR A 191 0.33 15.22 36.00
C TYR A 191 -0.25 15.41 34.62
N ILE A 192 -0.12 16.63 34.08
CA ILE A 192 -0.68 17.00 32.79
C ILE A 192 0.31 17.75 31.91
N ILE A 193 0.17 17.59 30.61
CA ILE A 193 0.68 18.53 29.62
C ILE A 193 -0.49 19.19 28.89
N VAL A 194 -0.29 20.46 28.52
CA VAL A 194 -1.30 21.30 27.89
C VAL A 194 -0.76 21.84 26.56
N PRO A 195 -0.85 21.06 25.47
CA PRO A 195 -0.55 21.54 24.13
C PRO A 195 -1.65 22.47 23.62
N GLY A 196 -1.29 23.53 22.91
CA GLY A 196 -2.30 24.42 22.35
C GLY A 196 -1.76 25.64 21.61
N LYS A 197 -2.64 26.27 20.84
CA LYS A 197 -2.38 27.57 20.22
C LYS A 197 -2.43 28.68 21.25
N VAL A 198 -1.57 29.67 21.08
CA VAL A 198 -1.49 30.87 21.92
C VAL A 198 -1.28 32.08 21.03
N TYR A 199 -1.64 33.25 21.55
CA TYR A 199 -1.74 34.47 20.77
C TYR A 199 -0.99 35.61 21.44
N ARG A 200 -0.16 36.32 20.68
CA ARG A 200 0.57 37.52 21.14
C ARG A 200 0.58 38.56 20.04
N ARG A 201 0.53 39.84 20.43
CA ARG A 201 0.51 40.97 19.49
C ARG A 201 1.90 41.32 18.97
N ASP A 202 2.64 40.32 18.52
CA ASP A 202 3.96 40.48 17.92
C ASP A 202 4.01 39.79 16.55
N SER A 203 4.63 40.44 15.58
CA SER A 203 4.70 39.95 14.21
C SER A 203 5.92 40.51 13.50
N ASP A 204 6.96 39.69 13.42
CA ASP A 204 8.20 39.97 12.68
C ASP A 204 8.75 38.69 12.04
N ALA A 205 10.03 38.65 11.69
CA ALA A 205 10.64 37.48 11.05
C ALA A 205 10.74 36.24 11.97
N THR A 206 10.72 36.43 13.29
CA THR A 206 10.87 35.38 14.32
C THR A 206 9.63 35.21 15.19
N HIS A 207 8.68 36.14 15.11
CA HIS A 207 7.45 36.15 15.90
C HIS A 207 6.23 36.06 15.00
N THR A 208 5.33 35.13 15.33
CA THR A 208 4.02 35.03 14.70
C THR A 208 2.93 35.35 15.72
N PRO A 209 1.85 36.05 15.32
CA PRO A 209 0.81 36.46 16.25
C PRO A 209 0.00 35.30 16.83
N MET A 210 0.08 34.13 16.17
CA MET A 210 -0.40 32.85 16.64
C MET A 210 0.75 31.84 16.53
N PHE A 211 1.02 31.12 17.61
CA PHE A 211 1.99 30.03 17.65
C PHE A 211 1.50 28.92 18.59
N HIS A 212 2.29 27.86 18.77
CA HIS A 212 1.92 26.72 19.60
C HIS A 212 2.85 26.63 20.82
N GLN A 213 2.28 26.30 21.96
CA GLN A 213 3.00 26.00 23.18
C GLN A 213 2.57 24.64 23.72
N VAL A 214 3.48 24.00 24.46
CA VAL A 214 3.18 22.86 25.31
C VAL A 214 3.70 23.24 26.69
N GLU A 215 2.81 23.29 27.68
CA GLU A 215 3.19 23.49 29.08
C GLU A 215 2.95 22.22 29.87
N GLY A 216 3.71 22.00 30.94
CA GLY A 216 3.55 20.86 31.83
C GLY A 216 3.25 21.30 33.26
N LEU A 217 2.40 20.54 33.95
CA LEU A 217 2.10 20.70 35.36
C LEU A 217 2.23 19.35 36.06
N ALA A 218 3.04 19.32 37.13
CA ALA A 218 3.16 18.20 38.04
C ALA A 218 2.94 18.69 39.47
N ILE A 219 1.92 18.17 40.15
CA ILE A 219 1.59 18.48 41.55
C ILE A 219 1.35 17.17 42.27
N ASP A 220 2.19 16.87 43.25
CA ASP A 220 2.04 15.72 44.13
C ASP A 220 2.77 15.99 45.46
N GLU A 221 2.60 15.09 46.43
CA GLU A 221 3.39 15.09 47.66
C GLU A 221 4.87 14.81 47.36
N ASP A 222 5.77 15.46 48.11
CA ASP A 222 7.22 15.29 48.04
C ASP A 222 7.89 15.57 46.67
N ILE A 223 7.20 16.23 45.73
CA ILE A 223 7.82 16.68 44.47
C ILE A 223 8.88 17.77 44.72
N THR A 224 10.05 17.61 44.11
CA THR A 224 11.20 18.48 44.30
C THR A 224 11.68 19.11 42.98
N LEU A 225 12.60 20.07 43.09
CA LEU A 225 13.30 20.60 41.92
C LEU A 225 14.11 19.53 41.17
N GLY A 226 14.56 18.49 41.87
CA GLY A 226 15.27 17.36 41.26
C GLY A 226 14.40 16.59 40.28
N ASP A 227 13.12 16.45 40.58
CA ASP A 227 12.14 15.78 39.70
C ASP A 227 11.90 16.62 38.43
N LEU A 228 11.76 17.94 38.56
CA LEU A 228 11.67 18.84 37.40
C LEU A 228 12.91 18.72 36.51
N GLN A 229 14.10 18.72 37.10
CA GLN A 229 15.34 18.57 36.35
C GLN A 229 15.40 17.22 35.63
N GLY A 230 15.00 16.14 36.30
CA GLY A 230 14.93 14.80 35.73
C GLY A 230 13.98 14.72 34.54
N VAL A 231 12.75 15.22 34.70
CA VAL A 231 11.74 15.23 33.63
C VAL A 231 12.21 16.04 32.42
N LEU A 232 12.76 17.23 32.63
CA LEU A 232 13.26 18.07 31.53
C LEU A 232 14.50 17.47 30.84
N LEU A 233 15.36 16.76 31.57
CA LEU A 233 16.51 16.08 31.01
C LEU A 233 16.09 14.89 30.14
N GLU A 234 15.17 14.06 30.64
CA GLU A 234 14.63 12.93 29.86
C GLU A 234 13.88 13.42 28.63
N PHE A 235 13.09 14.50 28.76
CA PHE A 235 12.47 15.17 27.62
C PHE A 235 13.49 15.64 26.58
N ALA A 236 14.55 16.35 27.02
CA ALA A 236 15.57 16.85 26.12
C ALA A 236 16.31 15.72 25.38
N ARG A 237 16.58 14.61 26.07
CA ARG A 237 17.22 13.43 25.47
C ARG A 237 16.33 12.71 24.48
N ALA A 238 15.03 12.62 24.78
CA ALA A 238 14.07 11.97 23.90
C ALA A 238 13.91 12.74 22.57
N ILE A 239 13.82 14.07 22.62
CA ILE A 239 13.61 14.92 21.43
C ILE A 239 14.92 15.20 20.67
N PHE A 240 16.02 15.44 21.38
CA PHE A 240 17.27 15.92 20.75
C PHE A 240 18.41 14.89 20.75
N GLY A 241 18.17 13.69 21.30
CA GLY A 241 19.12 12.57 21.30
C GLY A 241 19.83 12.36 22.64
N PRO A 242 20.45 11.17 22.85
CA PRO A 242 20.92 10.71 24.15
C PRO A 242 22.15 11.47 24.70
N GLU A 243 22.85 12.23 23.86
CA GLU A 243 24.05 12.99 24.23
C GLU A 243 23.73 14.39 24.81
N ARG A 244 22.44 14.73 24.97
CA ARG A 244 21.98 16.01 25.50
C ARG A 244 21.84 16.07 27.02
#